data_AF-A0A948CRJ3-F1
#
_entry.id   AF-A0A948CRJ3-F1
#
_cell.length_a   1.000
_cell.length_b   1.000
_cell.length_c   1.000
_cell.angle_alpha   90.00
_cell.angle_beta   90.00
_cell.angle_gamma   90.00
#
_symmetry.space_group_name_H-M   'P 1'
#
loop_
_entity.id
_entity.type
_entity.pdbx_description
1 polymer ?
#
loop_
_entity_poly.entity_id
_entity_poly.type
_entity_poly.pdbx_seq_one_letter_code
_entity_poly.pdbx_strand_id
1 'polypeptide(L)'
;MNLTELQRWAKTLTKETGRPAYLLIADLIAEDVESGRLQARDRLPTLRDLAAAVDINYTTAARAYNEAKRRGLIESHPGSGSFVKGKTVSLGPAKGGYEMTMNLLIEPAIPTLIE
;
A
#
# COMPACT_ATOMS: atom_id res chain seq x y z
N MET A 1 -10.65 9.50 -7.55
CA MET A 1 -10.74 8.19 -8.23
C MET A 1 -12.18 7.95 -8.69
N ASN A 2 -12.34 7.53 -9.94
CA ASN A 2 -13.60 7.31 -10.64
C ASN A 2 -14.01 5.83 -10.64
N LEU A 3 -15.29 5.58 -10.93
CA LEU A 3 -15.85 4.22 -11.00
C LEU A 3 -15.16 3.33 -12.05
N THR A 4 -14.75 3.92 -13.18
CA THR A 4 -14.06 3.23 -14.28
C THR A 4 -12.70 2.67 -13.87
N GLU A 5 -11.98 3.37 -13.00
CA GLU A 5 -10.67 2.93 -12.49
C GLU A 5 -10.82 1.72 -11.55
N LEU A 6 -11.87 1.73 -10.72
CA LEU A 6 -12.18 0.61 -9.84
C LEU A 6 -12.57 -0.66 -10.61
N GLN A 7 -13.34 -0.53 -11.69
CA GLN A 7 -13.66 -1.67 -12.54
C GLN A 7 -12.43 -2.26 -13.25
N ARG A 8 -11.47 -1.41 -13.65
CA ARG A 8 -10.20 -1.88 -14.20
C ARG A 8 -9.44 -2.72 -13.17
N TRP A 9 -9.37 -2.25 -11.92
CA TRP A 9 -8.68 -2.99 -10.86
C TRP A 9 -9.33 -4.35 -10.59
N ALA A 10 -10.65 -4.41 -10.54
CA ALA A 10 -11.39 -5.67 -10.39
C ALA A 10 -11.03 -6.66 -11.51
N LYS A 11 -11.03 -6.18 -12.76
CA LYS A 11 -10.68 -7.01 -13.93
C LYS A 11 -9.24 -7.53 -13.87
N THR A 12 -8.29 -6.72 -13.41
CA THR A 12 -6.90 -7.16 -13.24
C THR A 12 -6.77 -8.22 -12.15
N LEU A 13 -7.46 -8.03 -11.01
CA LEU A 13 -7.46 -8.99 -9.91
C LEU A 13 -8.02 -10.36 -10.32
N THR A 14 -9.10 -10.39 -11.10
CA THR A 14 -9.67 -11.64 -11.62
C THR A 14 -8.74 -12.31 -12.64
N LYS A 15 -7.94 -11.54 -13.38
CA LYS A 15 -7.01 -12.05 -14.39
C LYS A 15 -5.73 -12.63 -13.78
N GLU A 16 -5.21 -12.02 -12.72
CA GLU A 16 -3.94 -12.36 -12.06
C GLU A 16 -4.16 -13.30 -10.86
N THR A 17 -4.70 -14.50 -11.08
CA THR A 17 -5.05 -15.45 -10.00
C THR A 17 -3.84 -16.08 -9.28
N GLY A 18 -2.64 -15.99 -9.85
CA GLY A 18 -1.41 -16.55 -9.29
C GLY A 18 -0.69 -15.67 -8.26
N ARG A 19 -1.17 -14.46 -8.00
CA ARG A 19 -0.52 -13.50 -7.11
C ARG A 19 -1.46 -13.07 -5.98
N PRO A 20 -0.94 -12.75 -4.78
CA PRO A 20 -1.78 -12.27 -3.69
C PRO A 20 -2.49 -10.96 -4.06
N ALA A 21 -3.83 -10.94 -3.92
CA ALA A 21 -4.67 -9.80 -4.27
C ALA A 21 -4.23 -8.48 -3.62
N TYR A 22 -3.74 -8.51 -2.38
CA TYR A 22 -3.29 -7.30 -1.69
C TYR A 22 -2.02 -6.69 -2.32
N LEU A 23 -1.12 -7.51 -2.87
CA LEU A 23 0.07 -7.04 -3.59
C LEU A 23 -0.32 -6.45 -4.93
N LEU A 24 -1.24 -7.10 -5.65
CA LEU A 24 -1.75 -6.62 -6.93
C LEU A 24 -2.39 -5.24 -6.79
N ILE A 25 -3.19 -5.00 -5.74
CA ILE A 25 -3.78 -3.69 -5.49
C ILE A 25 -2.72 -2.64 -5.19
N ALA A 26 -1.70 -2.98 -4.39
CA ALA A 26 -0.60 -2.06 -4.11
C ALA A 26 0.22 -1.73 -5.37
N ASP A 27 0.41 -2.69 -6.27
CA ASP A 27 1.06 -2.49 -7.56
C ASP A 27 0.20 -1.64 -8.50
N LEU A 28 -1.12 -1.86 -8.53
CA LEU A 28 -2.05 -1.04 -9.31
C LEU A 28 -2.06 0.42 -8.84
N ILE A 29 -2.03 0.65 -7.53
CA ILE A 29 -1.86 1.99 -6.96
C ILE A 29 -0.53 2.59 -7.44
N ALA A 30 0.56 1.83 -7.40
CA ALA A 30 1.86 2.30 -7.84
C ALA A 30 1.86 2.68 -9.34
N GLU A 31 1.29 1.84 -10.19
CA GLU A 31 1.17 2.06 -11.62
C GLU A 31 0.28 3.28 -11.93
N ASP A 32 -0.83 3.44 -11.23
CA ASP A 32 -1.73 4.58 -11.38
C ASP A 32 -1.06 5.89 -10.92
N VAL A 33 -0.24 5.85 -9.87
CA VAL A 33 0.58 6.99 -9.44
C VAL A 33 1.69 7.29 -10.44
N GLU A 34 2.38 6.28 -10.96
CA GLU A 34 3.48 6.43 -11.91
C GLU A 34 3.02 6.95 -13.28
N SER A 35 1.86 6.46 -13.74
CA SER A 35 1.22 6.93 -14.98
C SER A 35 0.52 8.29 -14.84
N GLY A 36 0.45 8.84 -13.62
CA GLY A 36 -0.21 10.12 -13.34
C GLY A 36 -1.74 10.08 -13.31
N ARG A 37 -2.36 8.89 -13.34
CA ARG A 37 -3.81 8.71 -13.14
C ARG A 37 -4.23 9.06 -11.71
N LEU A 38 -3.37 8.73 -10.75
CA LEU A 38 -3.49 9.14 -9.36
C LEU A 38 -2.42 10.20 -9.05
N GLN A 39 -2.87 11.39 -8.70
CA GLN A 39 -1.99 12.50 -8.37
C GLN A 39 -1.80 12.66 -6.87
N ALA A 40 -0.75 13.37 -6.47
CA ALA A 40 -0.56 13.73 -5.08
C ALA A 40 -1.82 14.42 -4.53
N ARG A 41 -2.23 14.06 -3.32
CA ARG A 41 -3.42 14.54 -2.61
C ARG A 41 -4.74 14.02 -3.17
N ASP A 42 -4.73 13.15 -4.19
CA ASP A 42 -5.96 12.48 -4.62
C ASP A 42 -6.51 11.60 -3.51
N ARG A 43 -7.82 11.67 -3.33
CA ARG A 43 -8.54 10.85 -2.36
C ARG A 43 -8.76 9.46 -2.93
N LEU A 44 -8.33 8.47 -2.16
CA LEU A 44 -8.58 7.06 -2.42
C LEU A 44 -9.95 6.65 -1.85
N PRO A 45 -10.58 5.61 -2.43
CA PRO A 45 -11.80 5.05 -1.87
C PRO A 45 -11.56 4.54 -0.44
N THR A 46 -12.63 4.41 0.34
CA THR A 46 -12.47 3.78 1.66
C THR A 46 -12.16 2.29 1.50
N LEU A 47 -11.63 1.67 2.55
CA LEU A 47 -11.40 0.22 2.56
C LEU A 47 -12.66 -0.60 2.26
N ARG A 48 -13.83 -0.12 2.72
CA ARG A 48 -15.11 -0.77 2.45
C ARG A 48 -15.54 -0.61 0.99
N ASP A 49 -15.41 0.60 0.44
CA ASP A 49 -15.78 0.86 -0.94
C ASP A 49 -14.87 0.12 -1.92
N LEU A 50 -13.57 0.07 -1.62
CA LEU A 50 -12.62 -0.72 -2.39
C LEU A 50 -12.99 -2.20 -2.35
N ALA A 51 -13.21 -2.74 -1.14
CA ALA A 51 -13.58 -4.15 -0.97
C ALA A 51 -14.84 -4.51 -1.75
N ALA A 52 -15.87 -3.65 -1.71
CA ALA A 52 -17.10 -3.84 -2.46
C ALA A 52 -16.91 -3.70 -3.98
N ALA A 53 -16.09 -2.75 -4.44
CA ALA A 53 -15.91 -2.47 -5.86
C ALA A 53 -15.11 -3.55 -6.60
N VAL A 54 -14.14 -4.17 -5.92
CA VAL A 54 -13.31 -5.25 -6.51
C VAL A 54 -13.65 -6.65 -6.00
N ASP A 55 -14.74 -6.77 -5.23
CA ASP A 55 -15.25 -8.03 -4.65
C ASP A 55 -14.18 -8.83 -3.87
N ILE A 56 -13.51 -8.16 -2.93
CA ILE A 56 -12.49 -8.78 -2.06
C ILE A 56 -12.84 -8.65 -0.59
N ASN A 57 -12.21 -9.47 0.24
CA ASN A 57 -12.32 -9.35 1.69
C ASN A 57 -11.74 -8.01 2.19
N TYR A 58 -12.44 -7.38 3.14
CA TYR A 58 -12.01 -6.15 3.81
C TYR A 58 -10.57 -6.23 4.37
N THR A 59 -10.19 -7.37 4.95
CA THR A 59 -8.84 -7.57 5.50
C THR A 59 -7.77 -7.55 4.41
N THR A 60 -8.09 -8.03 3.20
CA THR A 60 -7.21 -7.95 2.03
C THR A 60 -7.08 -6.51 1.53
N ALA A 61 -8.19 -5.76 1.47
CA ALA A 61 -8.16 -4.33 1.17
C ALA A 61 -7.29 -3.55 2.18
N ALA A 62 -7.44 -3.85 3.48
CA ALA A 62 -6.66 -3.24 4.54
C ALA A 62 -5.16 -3.57 4.40
N ARG A 63 -4.81 -4.81 4.07
CA ARG A 63 -3.43 -5.22 3.79
C ARG A 63 -2.85 -4.50 2.57
N ALA A 64 -3.65 -4.33 1.53
CA ALA A 64 -3.23 -3.60 0.33
C ALA A 64 -2.88 -2.14 0.64
N TYR A 65 -3.72 -1.44 1.40
CA TYR A 65 -3.46 -0.05 1.78
C TYR A 65 -2.27 0.08 2.73
N ASN A 66 -2.09 -0.87 3.64
CA ASN A 66 -0.89 -0.90 4.48
C ASN A 66 0.38 -1.09 3.63
N GLU A 67 0.35 -1.98 2.62
CA GLU A 67 1.49 -2.17 1.72
C GLU A 67 1.74 -0.93 0.86
N ALA A 68 0.70 -0.30 0.31
CA ALA A 68 0.83 0.96 -0.43
C ALA A 68 1.39 2.09 0.45
N LYS A 69 0.97 2.17 1.72
CA LYS A 69 1.50 3.12 2.71
C LYS A 69 2.96 2.82 3.03
N ARG A 70 3.32 1.55 3.21
CA ARG A 70 4.71 1.09 3.44
C ARG A 70 5.63 1.49 2.28
N ARG A 71 5.13 1.43 1.05
CA ARG A 71 5.82 1.88 -0.17
C ARG A 71 5.87 3.40 -0.33
N GLY A 72 5.26 4.16 0.58
CA GLY A 72 5.20 5.62 0.51
C GLY A 72 4.29 6.16 -0.58
N LEU A 73 3.41 5.34 -1.16
CA LEU A 73 2.49 5.75 -2.23
C LEU A 73 1.28 6.52 -1.68
N ILE A 74 0.86 6.18 -0.46
CA ILE A 74 -0.35 6.71 0.17
C ILE A 74 -0.10 7.10 1.62
N GLU A 75 -0.92 8.01 2.12
CA GLU A 75 -1.00 8.40 3.52
C GLU A 75 -2.46 8.29 3.99
N SER A 76 -2.65 7.86 5.24
CA SER A 76 -3.99 7.71 5.83
C SER A 76 -4.06 8.53 7.10
N HIS A 77 -5.07 9.39 7.18
CA HIS A 77 -5.36 10.22 8.34
C HIS A 77 -6.63 9.70 9.03
N PRO A 78 -6.58 9.38 10.34
CA PRO A 78 -7.77 8.99 11.10
C PRO A 78 -8.86 10.05 10.94
N GLY A 79 -10.06 9.63 10.51
CA GLY A 79 -11.21 10.53 10.31
C GLY A 79 -11.26 11.26 8.96
N SER A 80 -10.13 11.44 8.26
CA SER A 80 -10.09 12.20 6.99
C SER A 80 -10.01 11.32 5.73
N GLY A 81 -9.59 10.06 5.88
CA GLY A 81 -9.49 9.10 4.79
C GLY A 81 -8.06 8.85 4.31
N SER A 82 -7.93 8.22 3.14
CA SER A 82 -6.65 7.87 2.53
C SER A 82 -6.39 8.74 1.30
N PHE A 83 -5.17 9.26 1.20
CA PHE A 83 -4.73 10.15 0.15
C PHE A 83 -3.44 9.66 -0.48
N VAL A 84 -3.23 9.97 -1.76
CA VAL A 84 -1.99 9.64 -2.48
C VAL A 84 -0.90 10.62 -2.07
N LYS A 85 0.27 10.12 -1.67
CA LYS A 85 1.39 10.96 -1.20
C LYS A 85 2.14 11.66 -2.35
N GLY A 86 1.89 11.24 -3.59
CA GLY A 86 2.59 11.75 -4.77
C GLY A 86 4.00 11.18 -4.91
N LYS A 87 4.63 11.42 -6.06
CA LYS A 87 5.95 10.86 -6.38
C LYS A 87 7.03 11.46 -5.47
N THR A 88 7.30 10.83 -4.32
CA THR A 88 8.62 10.92 -3.70
C THR A 88 9.50 9.88 -4.37
N VAL A 89 10.49 10.33 -5.14
CA VAL A 89 11.53 9.46 -5.74
C VAL A 89 12.33 8.86 -4.59
N SER A 90 11.85 7.74 -4.03
CA SER A 90 12.61 6.96 -3.06
C SER A 90 13.48 5.98 -3.84
N LEU A 91 14.73 6.37 -4.06
CA LEU A 91 15.74 5.51 -4.66
C LEU A 91 16.23 4.50 -3.60
N GLY A 92 15.83 3.22 -3.73
CA GLY A 92 16.56 2.05 -3.19
C GLY A 92 15.85 1.18 -2.13
N PRO A 93 16.32 -0.07 -1.90
CA PRO A 93 16.64 -1.11 -2.88
C PRO A 93 15.64 -2.29 -2.82
N ALA A 94 15.69 -3.13 -3.84
CA ALA A 94 14.88 -4.33 -4.01
C ALA A 94 15.21 -5.47 -3.00
N LYS A 95 14.20 -6.34 -2.79
CA LYS A 95 14.24 -7.73 -2.25
C LYS A 95 13.94 -7.96 -0.76
N GLY A 96 13.27 -9.10 -0.51
CA GLY A 96 13.05 -9.74 0.80
C GLY A 96 11.65 -9.46 1.32
N GLY A 97 10.72 -10.43 1.39
CA GLY A 97 10.84 -11.69 2.13
C GLY A 97 9.93 -11.54 3.34
N TYR A 98 8.89 -12.35 3.45
CA TYR A 98 8.10 -12.39 4.68
C TYR A 98 9.04 -12.87 5.80
N GLU A 99 9.23 -12.08 6.84
CA GLU A 99 9.79 -12.60 8.08
C GLU A 99 8.73 -12.48 9.16
N MET A 100 8.05 -13.61 9.39
CA MET A 100 7.28 -13.88 10.60
C MET A 100 8.27 -14.00 11.76
N THR A 101 8.74 -12.89 12.32
CA THR A 101 9.28 -12.78 13.68
C THR A 101 9.43 -11.31 14.02
N MET A 102 8.50 -10.76 14.80
CA MET A 102 8.60 -10.53 16.26
C MET A 102 8.94 -9.07 16.58
N ASN A 103 8.32 -8.63 17.67
CA ASN A 103 8.45 -7.38 18.40
C ASN A 103 9.88 -6.78 18.42
N LEU A 104 10.06 -5.59 17.85
CA LEU A 104 11.30 -4.81 18.02
C LEU A 104 11.06 -3.70 19.06
N LEU A 105 11.35 -4.01 20.32
CA LEU A 105 11.64 -3.01 21.35
C LEU A 105 13.02 -2.41 21.01
N ILE A 106 13.03 -1.12 20.73
CA ILE A 106 14.19 -0.23 20.61
C ILE A 106 14.26 0.48 21.97
N GLU A 107 15.32 0.29 22.77
CA GLU A 107 16.49 1.20 22.91
C GLU A 107 17.40 0.71 24.07
N PRO A 108 18.55 1.36 24.38
CA PRO A 108 19.68 1.71 23.52
C PRO A 108 21.03 1.31 24.17
N ALA A 109 22.11 1.34 23.40
CA ALA A 109 23.46 1.15 23.90
C ALA A 109 23.91 2.27 24.85
N ILE A 110 24.71 1.95 25.87
CA ILE A 110 25.62 2.92 26.49
C ILE A 110 27.04 2.32 26.52
N PRO A 111 28.08 3.05 26.05
CA PRO A 111 29.40 2.51 25.71
C PRO A 111 30.44 2.66 26.83
N THR A 112 31.60 2.03 26.59
CA THR A 112 32.95 2.31 27.13
C THR A 112 33.14 2.03 28.63
N LEU A 113 34.26 1.53 29.16
CA LEU A 113 35.68 1.64 28.83
C LEU A 113 36.45 0.59 29.69
N ILE A 114 37.60 0.10 29.21
CA ILE A 114 38.87 -0.31 29.91
C ILE A 114 38.73 -0.71 31.40
N GLU A 115 39.12 -1.92 31.83
CA GLU A 115 40.51 -2.38 32.04
C GLU A 115 40.52 -3.91 32.28
#